data_AF-A0A7S6UQB9-F1
#
_entry.id   AF-A0A7S6UQB9-F1
#
_cell.length_a   1.000
_cell.length_b   1.000
_cell.length_c   1.000
_cell.angle_alpha   90.00
_cell.angle_beta   90.00
_cell.angle_gamma   90.00
#
_symmetry.space_group_name_H-M   'P 1'
#
loop_
_entity.id
_entity.type
_entity.pdbx_description
1 polymer ?
#
loop_
_entity_poly.entity_id
_entity_poly.type
_entity_poly.pdbx_seq_one_letter_code
_entity_poly.pdbx_strand_id
1 'polypeptide(L)'
;MNLGLWSAAHILVIGYWLGTDLAVYYLSGFIVDPKTPTPVRMFATKAMLILDMVPRTALVLTAAIGLTLTTGIGLMPSLERWLPLAWVLSLAWLALTWTVHQLGNSAWGRRLGRIDFVFRVLVVAAGVWLAVDATRAGGLITPAPWLGIKIAMMALSIAMGLLIRVQLKPFGPMLAKVADGSATPADDVALQRLMARVKVPVWVIWIALVIAAVLGSTKGVF
;
A
#
# COMPACT_ATOMS: atom_id res chain seq x y z
N MET A 1 7.91 -25.98 6.14
CA MET A 1 7.90 -24.66 5.48
C MET A 1 9.32 -24.09 5.49
N ASN A 2 9.88 -23.64 4.36
CA ASN A 2 11.23 -23.06 4.34
C ASN A 2 11.18 -21.59 4.77
N LEU A 3 11.45 -21.33 6.06
CA LEU A 3 11.38 -19.99 6.65
C LEU A 3 12.34 -19.02 5.98
N GLY A 4 13.57 -19.43 5.66
CA GLY A 4 14.58 -18.56 5.06
C GLY A 4 14.18 -18.03 3.70
N LEU A 5 13.53 -18.85 2.87
CA LEU A 5 13.00 -18.40 1.57
C LEU A 5 11.91 -17.34 1.75
N TRP A 6 10.98 -17.57 2.68
CA TRP A 6 9.91 -16.60 2.98
C TRP A 6 10.45 -15.32 3.63
N SER A 7 11.51 -15.40 4.44
CA SER A 7 12.24 -14.24 4.94
C SER A 7 12.77 -13.38 3.80
N ALA A 8 13.50 -14.01 2.88
CA ALA A 8 14.09 -13.33 1.74
C ALA A 8 13.01 -12.70 0.86
N ALA A 9 11.91 -13.43 0.60
CA ALA A 9 10.77 -12.90 -0.13
C ALA A 9 10.16 -11.67 0.56
N HIS A 10 9.97 -11.72 1.89
CA HIS A 10 9.41 -10.59 2.64
C HIS A 10 10.31 -9.35 2.58
N ILE A 11 11.62 -9.53 2.73
CA ILE A 11 12.61 -8.43 2.62
C ILE A 11 12.60 -7.84 1.21
N LEU A 12 12.63 -8.68 0.17
CA LEU A 12 12.59 -8.24 -1.23
C LEU A 12 11.31 -7.45 -1.52
N VAL A 13 10.16 -7.95 -1.07
CA VAL A 13 8.86 -7.29 -1.29
C VAL A 13 8.83 -5.91 -0.62
N ILE A 14 9.35 -5.75 0.59
CA ILE A 14 9.47 -4.45 1.25
C ILE A 14 10.45 -3.53 0.50
N GLY A 15 11.57 -4.05 0.02
CA GLY A 15 12.53 -3.31 -0.79
C GLY A 15 11.90 -2.76 -2.09
N TYR A 16 11.17 -3.61 -2.82
CA TYR A 16 10.42 -3.20 -4.02
C TYR A 16 9.32 -2.19 -3.71
N TRP A 17 8.64 -2.35 -2.57
CA TRP A 17 7.65 -1.38 -2.09
C TRP A 17 8.30 -0.01 -1.95
N LEU A 18 9.29 0.12 -1.07
CA LEU A 18 9.88 1.43 -0.73
C LEU A 18 10.58 2.07 -1.94
N GLY A 19 11.34 1.28 -2.71
CA GLY A 19 12.05 1.78 -3.89
C GLY A 19 11.11 2.34 -4.95
N THR A 20 10.00 1.65 -5.22
CA THR A 20 9.05 2.13 -6.24
C THR A 20 8.18 3.28 -5.74
N ASP A 21 7.86 3.30 -4.44
CA ASP A 21 7.12 4.40 -3.82
C ASP A 21 7.93 5.70 -3.85
N LEU A 22 9.26 5.62 -3.68
CA LEU A 22 10.17 6.75 -3.87
C LEU A 22 10.18 7.26 -5.33
N ALA A 23 10.14 6.35 -6.31
CA ALA A 23 10.07 6.74 -7.72
C ALA A 23 8.74 7.45 -8.05
N VAL A 24 7.61 6.95 -7.54
CA VAL A 24 6.29 7.60 -7.64
C VAL A 24 6.33 8.99 -7.00
N TYR A 25 6.90 9.10 -5.81
CA TYR A 25 7.08 10.37 -5.11
C TYR A 25 7.89 11.38 -5.93
N TYR A 26 8.99 10.95 -6.54
CA TYR A 26 9.83 11.81 -7.36
C TYR A 26 9.10 12.28 -8.65
N LEU A 27 8.44 11.35 -9.35
CA LEU A 27 7.66 11.65 -10.55
C LEU A 27 6.53 12.65 -10.27
N SER A 28 5.92 12.60 -9.08
CA SER A 28 4.89 13.55 -8.68
C SER A 28 5.37 15.01 -8.72
N GLY A 29 6.67 15.26 -8.56
CA GLY A 29 7.27 16.59 -8.65
C GLY A 29 7.17 17.19 -10.07
N PHE A 30 7.53 16.41 -11.09
CA PHE A 30 7.42 16.85 -12.49
C PHE A 30 5.97 17.11 -12.90
N ILE A 31 5.01 16.33 -12.38
CA ILE A 31 3.59 16.47 -12.70
C ILE A 31 3.05 17.84 -12.26
N VAL A 32 3.49 18.34 -11.11
CA VAL A 32 2.95 19.56 -10.50
C VAL A 32 3.77 20.82 -10.78
N ASP A 33 4.92 20.69 -11.41
CA ASP A 33 5.77 21.82 -11.79
C ASP A 33 5.25 22.47 -13.10
N PRO A 34 4.79 23.73 -13.07
CA PRO A 34 4.30 24.45 -14.25
C PRO A 34 5.41 24.74 -15.26
N LYS A 35 6.68 24.73 -14.83
CA LYS A 35 7.83 24.93 -15.71
C LYS A 35 8.14 23.68 -16.53
N THR A 36 7.65 22.52 -16.10
CA THR A 36 7.83 21.27 -16.82
C THR A 36 6.90 21.23 -18.05
N PRO A 37 7.40 20.93 -19.26
CA PRO A 37 6.57 20.86 -20.45
C PRO A 37 5.42 19.85 -20.31
N THR A 38 4.22 20.18 -20.80
CA THR A 38 3.03 19.31 -20.71
C THR A 38 3.27 17.86 -21.15
N PRO A 39 3.98 17.57 -22.27
CA PRO A 39 4.28 16.19 -22.66
C PRO A 39 5.07 15.42 -21.58
N VAL A 40 5.98 16.09 -20.89
CA VAL A 40 6.77 15.50 -19.78
C VAL A 40 5.89 15.26 -18.56
N ARG A 41 4.98 16.19 -18.23
CA ARG A 41 3.99 16.02 -17.16
C ARG A 41 3.07 14.80 -17.42
N MET A 42 2.63 14.62 -18.66
CA MET A 42 1.79 13.49 -19.06
C MET A 42 2.56 12.16 -19.03
N PHE A 43 3.80 12.15 -19.52
CA PHE A 43 4.66 10.98 -19.42
C PHE A 43 4.91 10.59 -17.95
N ALA A 44 5.28 11.56 -17.11
CA ALA A 44 5.50 11.34 -15.69
C ALA A 44 4.25 10.78 -14.99
N THR A 45 3.06 11.29 -15.35
CA THR A 45 1.79 10.74 -14.85
C THR A 45 1.60 9.29 -15.27
N LYS A 46 1.79 8.96 -16.55
CA LYS A 46 1.62 7.59 -17.05
C LYS A 46 2.62 6.63 -16.37
N ALA A 47 3.88 7.03 -16.26
CA ALA A 47 4.91 6.26 -15.57
C ALA A 47 4.55 6.05 -14.08
N MET A 48 4.11 7.12 -13.40
CA MET A 48 3.69 7.08 -12.01
C MET A 48 2.53 6.12 -11.79
N LEU A 49 1.50 6.12 -12.65
CA LEU A 49 0.35 5.23 -12.54
C LEU A 49 0.71 3.75 -12.69
N ILE A 50 1.68 3.43 -13.56
CA ILE A 50 2.17 2.05 -13.75
C ILE A 50 3.03 1.64 -12.54
N LEU A 51 3.97 2.50 -12.13
CA LEU A 51 4.87 2.24 -11.01
C LEU A 51 4.10 2.09 -9.68
N ASP A 52 3.03 2.84 -9.48
CA ASP A 52 2.15 2.75 -8.30
C ASP A 52 1.48 1.37 -8.14
N MET A 53 1.49 0.52 -9.17
CA MET A 53 1.03 -0.87 -9.03
C MET A 53 2.00 -1.76 -8.27
N VAL A 54 3.30 -1.43 -8.24
CA VAL A 54 4.31 -2.18 -7.47
C VAL A 54 4.08 -2.07 -5.96
N PRO A 55 4.00 -0.87 -5.33
CA PRO A 55 3.74 -0.78 -3.89
C PRO A 55 2.38 -1.36 -3.51
N ARG A 56 1.35 -1.26 -4.38
CA ARG A 56 0.05 -1.91 -4.16
C ARG A 56 0.15 -3.44 -4.16
N THR A 57 0.95 -4.00 -5.06
CA THR A 57 1.20 -5.44 -5.13
C THR A 57 2.01 -5.90 -3.92
N ALA A 58 3.08 -5.16 -3.60
CA ALA A 58 3.92 -5.44 -2.46
C ALA A 58 3.13 -5.44 -1.15
N LEU A 59 2.21 -4.49 -0.96
CA LEU A 59 1.32 -4.42 0.19
C LEU A 59 0.52 -5.72 0.40
N VAL A 60 -0.10 -6.25 -0.66
CA VAL A 60 -0.89 -7.49 -0.56
C VAL A 60 0.03 -8.68 -0.27
N LEU A 61 1.19 -8.75 -0.93
CA LEU A 61 2.15 -9.83 -0.72
C LEU A 61 2.79 -9.81 0.68
N THR A 62 3.13 -8.64 1.21
CA THR A 62 3.66 -8.51 2.57
C THR A 62 2.65 -9.03 3.59
N ALA A 63 1.35 -8.81 3.40
CA ALA A 63 0.33 -9.38 4.29
C ALA A 63 0.30 -10.92 4.23
N ALA A 64 0.28 -11.50 3.04
CA ALA A 64 0.25 -12.96 2.85
C ALA A 64 1.53 -13.65 3.37
N ILE A 65 2.69 -13.08 3.05
CA ILE A 65 3.99 -13.59 3.51
C ILE A 65 4.11 -13.38 5.02
N GLY A 66 3.68 -12.24 5.57
CA GLY A 66 3.67 -11.98 7.01
C GLY A 66 2.87 -13.05 7.77
N LEU A 67 1.67 -13.40 7.32
CA LEU A 67 0.86 -14.48 7.93
C LEU A 67 1.56 -15.85 7.84
N THR A 68 2.16 -16.15 6.69
CA THR A 68 2.95 -17.37 6.47
C THR A 68 4.08 -17.47 7.47
N LEU A 69 4.80 -16.36 7.65
CA LEU A 69 5.94 -16.25 8.54
C LEU A 69 5.55 -16.34 10.02
N THR A 70 4.51 -15.61 10.44
CA THR A 70 3.94 -15.67 11.79
C THR A 70 3.49 -17.08 12.15
N THR A 71 2.86 -17.79 11.21
CA THR A 71 2.45 -19.19 11.40
C THR A 71 3.67 -20.10 11.53
N GLY A 72 4.67 -19.90 10.68
CA GLY A 72 5.86 -20.75 10.63
C GLY A 72 6.79 -20.67 11.82
N ILE A 73 6.83 -19.52 12.50
CA ILE A 73 7.54 -19.35 13.77
C ILE A 73 6.69 -19.78 14.98
N GLY A 74 5.51 -20.35 14.75
CA GLY A 74 4.64 -20.89 15.80
C GLY A 74 3.83 -19.84 16.56
N LEU A 75 3.78 -18.58 16.12
CA LEU A 75 3.04 -17.52 16.81
C LEU A 75 1.54 -17.50 16.48
N MET A 76 1.09 -18.23 15.45
CA MET A 76 -0.34 -18.35 15.14
C MET A 76 -0.69 -19.78 14.65
N PRO A 77 -0.59 -20.81 15.52
CA PRO A 77 -0.72 -22.21 15.10
C PRO A 77 -2.09 -22.55 14.49
N SER A 78 -3.15 -21.91 14.98
CA SER A 78 -4.52 -22.10 14.49
C SER A 78 -4.69 -21.73 13.00
N LEU A 79 -3.83 -20.87 12.47
CA LEU A 79 -3.87 -20.44 11.07
C LEU A 79 -3.24 -21.48 10.12
N GLU A 80 -2.45 -22.44 10.61
CA GLU A 80 -1.70 -23.38 9.76
C GLU A 80 -2.60 -24.11 8.75
N ARG A 81 -3.73 -24.66 9.21
CA ARG A 81 -4.71 -25.34 8.34
C ARG A 81 -5.44 -24.41 7.37
N TRP A 82 -5.47 -23.11 7.66
CA TRP A 82 -6.18 -22.09 6.89
C TRP A 82 -5.25 -21.24 6.02
N LEU A 83 -3.93 -21.44 6.14
CA LEU A 83 -2.93 -20.70 5.39
C LEU A 83 -3.13 -20.77 3.86
N PRO A 84 -3.51 -21.92 3.26
CA PRO A 84 -3.85 -21.96 1.84
C PRO A 84 -5.02 -21.04 1.46
N LEU A 85 -6.07 -20.99 2.31
CA LEU A 85 -7.20 -20.09 2.10
C LEU A 85 -6.78 -18.61 2.21
N ALA A 86 -5.91 -18.28 3.18
CA ALA A 86 -5.38 -16.92 3.32
C ALA A 86 -4.58 -16.47 2.07
N TRP A 87 -3.85 -17.39 1.44
CA TRP A 87 -3.18 -17.14 0.16
C TRP A 87 -4.17 -16.95 -0.99
N VAL A 88 -5.18 -17.81 -1.11
CA VAL A 88 -6.23 -17.66 -2.13
C VAL A 88 -6.93 -16.30 -2.01
N LEU A 89 -7.29 -15.88 -0.80
CA LEU A 89 -7.90 -14.58 -0.56
C LEU A 89 -6.96 -13.42 -0.90
N SER A 90 -5.68 -13.53 -0.54
CA SER A 90 -4.66 -12.53 -0.89
C SER A 90 -4.45 -12.40 -2.41
N LEU A 91 -4.37 -13.53 -3.13
CA LEU A 91 -4.22 -13.53 -4.58
C LEU A 91 -5.49 -13.04 -5.29
N ALA A 92 -6.68 -13.37 -4.78
CA ALA A 92 -7.94 -12.83 -5.27
C ALA A 92 -8.01 -11.30 -5.07
N TRP A 93 -7.56 -10.80 -3.91
CA TRP A 93 -7.48 -9.37 -3.66
C TRP A 93 -6.43 -8.68 -4.56
N LEU A 94 -5.29 -9.32 -4.80
CA LEU A 94 -4.29 -8.82 -5.74
C LEU A 94 -4.88 -8.72 -7.16
N ALA A 95 -5.55 -9.79 -7.62
CA ALA A 95 -6.23 -9.81 -8.91
C ALA A 95 -7.31 -8.71 -9.01
N LEU A 96 -8.09 -8.49 -7.95
CA LEU A 96 -9.04 -7.38 -7.87
C LEU A 96 -8.33 -6.02 -8.01
N THR A 97 -7.22 -5.83 -7.29
CA THR A 97 -6.43 -4.58 -7.33
C THR A 97 -5.93 -4.26 -8.74
N TRP A 98 -5.40 -5.27 -9.44
CA TRP A 98 -4.97 -5.14 -10.84
C TRP A 98 -6.14 -4.91 -11.78
N THR A 99 -7.25 -5.64 -11.60
CA THR A 99 -8.45 -5.48 -12.43
C THR A 99 -9.03 -4.07 -12.32
N VAL A 100 -9.06 -3.48 -11.11
CA VAL A 100 -9.48 -2.08 -10.90
C VAL A 100 -8.55 -1.12 -11.65
N HIS A 101 -7.24 -1.35 -11.65
CA HIS A 101 -6.30 -0.53 -12.39
C HIS A 101 -6.53 -0.61 -13.91
N GLN A 102 -6.64 -1.81 -14.46
CA GLN A 102 -6.83 -2.04 -15.90
C GLN A 102 -8.15 -1.46 -16.42
N LEU A 103 -9.24 -1.60 -15.64
CA LEU A 103 -10.56 -1.09 -16.02
C LEU A 103 -10.70 0.43 -15.85
N GLY A 104 -9.77 1.07 -15.14
CA GLY A 104 -9.72 2.51 -14.92
C GLY A 104 -11.07 3.10 -14.50
N ASN A 105 -11.48 4.16 -15.22
CA ASN A 105 -12.71 4.90 -14.92
C ASN A 105 -13.99 4.31 -15.56
N SER A 106 -13.97 3.08 -16.09
CA SER A 106 -15.19 2.44 -16.61
C SER A 106 -16.24 2.23 -15.51
N ALA A 107 -17.51 2.03 -15.88
CA ALA A 107 -18.58 1.78 -14.91
C ALA A 107 -18.31 0.56 -14.02
N TRP A 108 -17.74 -0.51 -14.61
CA TRP A 108 -17.30 -1.70 -13.91
C TRP A 108 -16.07 -1.43 -13.03
N GLY A 109 -15.08 -0.68 -13.52
CA GLY A 109 -13.91 -0.26 -12.74
C GLY A 109 -14.29 0.51 -11.47
N ARG A 110 -15.24 1.44 -11.56
CA ARG A 110 -15.77 2.18 -10.40
C ARG A 110 -16.51 1.30 -9.39
N ARG A 111 -17.24 0.27 -9.85
CA ARG A 111 -17.90 -0.70 -8.96
C ARG A 111 -16.87 -1.55 -8.22
N LEU A 112 -15.93 -2.16 -8.94
CA LEU A 112 -14.86 -2.96 -8.35
C LEU A 112 -13.95 -2.12 -7.44
N GLY A 113 -13.68 -0.87 -7.80
CA GLY A 113 -12.90 0.05 -6.97
C GLY A 113 -13.57 0.34 -5.61
N ARG A 114 -14.90 0.40 -5.56
CA ARG A 114 -15.63 0.50 -4.27
C ARG A 114 -15.51 -0.78 -3.45
N ILE A 115 -15.54 -1.95 -4.10
CA ILE A 115 -15.34 -3.25 -3.42
C ILE A 115 -13.92 -3.33 -2.87
N ASP A 116 -12.89 -3.00 -3.65
CA ASP A 116 -11.49 -2.96 -3.20
C ASP A 116 -11.31 -1.97 -2.04
N PHE A 117 -11.96 -0.80 -2.09
CA PHE A 117 -11.91 0.18 -1.00
C PHE A 117 -12.52 -0.39 0.30
N VAL A 118 -13.70 -1.00 0.24
CA VAL A 118 -14.34 -1.62 1.41
C VAL A 118 -13.49 -2.78 1.94
N PHE A 119 -12.96 -3.62 1.05
CA PHE A 119 -12.09 -4.73 1.43
C PHE A 119 -10.85 -4.22 2.18
N ARG A 120 -10.20 -3.16 1.69
CA ARG A 120 -9.08 -2.51 2.39
C ARG A 120 -9.46 -2.01 3.78
N VAL A 121 -10.65 -1.41 3.95
CA VAL A 121 -11.15 -0.98 5.27
C VAL A 121 -11.30 -2.19 6.21
N LEU A 122 -11.84 -3.31 5.70
CA LEU A 122 -11.96 -4.55 6.47
C LEU A 122 -10.59 -5.11 6.86
N VAL A 123 -9.61 -5.09 5.95
CA VAL A 123 -8.23 -5.53 6.24
C VAL A 123 -7.57 -4.62 7.29
N VAL A 124 -7.78 -3.30 7.23
CA VAL A 124 -7.32 -2.37 8.28
C VAL A 124 -7.93 -2.73 9.63
N ALA A 125 -9.26 -2.93 9.69
CA ALA A 125 -9.95 -3.29 10.93
C ALA A 125 -9.44 -4.63 11.49
N ALA A 126 -9.28 -5.65 10.63
CA ALA A 126 -8.71 -6.94 11.02
C ALA A 126 -7.27 -6.81 11.51
N GLY A 127 -6.44 -6.00 10.84
CA GLY A 127 -5.06 -5.72 11.25
C GLY A 127 -4.99 -5.04 12.61
N VAL A 128 -5.80 -4.01 12.85
CA VAL A 128 -5.86 -3.35 14.18
C VAL A 128 -6.29 -4.34 15.26
N TRP A 129 -7.29 -5.17 14.98
CA TRP A 129 -7.73 -6.21 15.91
C TRP A 129 -6.62 -7.24 16.20
N LEU A 130 -5.94 -7.74 15.17
CA LEU A 130 -4.81 -8.68 15.32
C LEU A 130 -3.62 -8.05 16.06
N ALA A 131 -3.37 -6.75 15.87
CA ALA A 131 -2.33 -6.03 16.59
C ALA A 131 -2.60 -6.00 18.10
N VAL A 132 -3.87 -5.83 18.51
CA VAL A 132 -4.29 -5.90 19.91
C VAL A 132 -4.32 -7.34 20.41
N ASP A 133 -4.76 -8.30 19.60
CA ASP A 133 -4.73 -9.73 19.93
C ASP A 133 -3.31 -10.21 20.27
N ALA A 134 -2.31 -9.75 19.52
CA ALA A 134 -0.90 -10.09 19.73
C ALA A 134 -0.31 -9.60 21.06
N THR A 135 -1.01 -8.76 21.84
CA THR A 135 -0.52 -8.30 23.16
C THR A 135 -1.15 -9.02 24.35
N ARG A 136 -2.21 -9.83 24.13
CA ARG A 136 -2.98 -10.48 25.19
C ARG A 136 -2.87 -12.00 25.15
N ALA A 137 -2.90 -12.64 26.33
CA ALA A 137 -2.95 -14.09 26.43
C ALA A 137 -4.32 -14.65 25.96
N GLY A 138 -4.31 -15.88 25.45
CA GLY A 138 -5.53 -16.58 24.98
C GLY A 138 -6.12 -16.06 23.66
N GLY A 139 -5.39 -15.20 22.94
CA GLY A 139 -5.73 -14.74 21.59
C GLY A 139 -5.45 -15.78 20.50
N LEU A 140 -5.67 -15.39 19.23
CA LEU A 140 -5.26 -16.18 18.08
C LEU A 140 -3.74 -16.19 17.91
N ILE A 141 -3.09 -15.08 18.26
CA ILE A 141 -1.63 -14.90 18.22
C ILE A 141 -1.07 -15.12 19.63
N THR A 142 -0.03 -15.94 19.74
CA THR A 142 0.76 -16.07 20.97
C THR A 142 1.36 -14.72 21.35
N PRO A 143 1.28 -14.26 22.62
CA PRO A 143 1.69 -12.91 23.01
C PRO A 143 3.07 -12.50 22.49
N ALA A 144 3.08 -11.57 21.55
CA ALA A 144 4.25 -11.06 20.85
C ALA A 144 4.02 -9.57 20.51
N PRO A 145 4.22 -8.64 21.46
CA PRO A 145 3.94 -7.21 21.25
C PRO A 145 4.68 -6.60 20.06
N TRP A 146 5.90 -7.08 19.76
CA TRP A 146 6.69 -6.65 18.60
C TRP A 146 5.98 -6.99 17.28
N LEU A 147 5.33 -8.16 17.19
CA LEU A 147 4.53 -8.56 16.05
C LEU A 147 3.25 -7.72 15.98
N GLY A 148 2.62 -7.44 17.12
CA GLY A 148 1.49 -6.52 17.21
C GLY A 148 1.81 -5.14 16.62
N ILE A 149 2.97 -4.56 16.95
CA ILE A 149 3.42 -3.29 16.37
C ILE A 149 3.63 -3.41 14.85
N LYS A 150 4.27 -4.49 14.36
CA LYS A 150 4.42 -4.72 12.91
C LYS A 150 3.06 -4.78 12.18
N ILE A 151 2.09 -5.51 12.74
CA ILE A 151 0.74 -5.61 12.19
C ILE A 151 0.04 -4.24 12.23
N ALA A 152 0.21 -3.46 13.30
CA ALA A 152 -0.32 -2.10 13.39
C ALA A 152 0.29 -1.17 12.33
N MET A 153 1.60 -1.27 12.07
CA MET A 153 2.26 -0.51 11.00
C MET A 153 1.74 -0.90 9.61
N MET A 154 1.47 -2.18 9.37
CA MET A 154 0.82 -2.63 8.13
C MET A 154 -0.58 -2.01 7.99
N ALA A 155 -1.42 -2.09 9.03
CA ALA A 155 -2.76 -1.52 9.02
C ALA A 155 -2.73 0.00 8.80
N LEU A 156 -1.79 0.71 9.44
CA LEU A 156 -1.56 2.13 9.26
C LEU A 156 -1.19 2.45 7.81
N SER A 157 -0.28 1.69 7.19
CA SER A 157 0.12 1.89 5.79
C SER A 157 -1.06 1.72 4.83
N ILE A 158 -1.92 0.73 5.06
CA ILE A 158 -3.14 0.54 4.26
C ILE A 158 -4.12 1.71 4.45
N ALA A 159 -4.31 2.17 5.70
CA ALA A 159 -5.16 3.31 6.02
C ALA A 159 -4.66 4.61 5.37
N MET A 160 -3.35 4.86 5.37
CA MET A 160 -2.75 5.99 4.66
C MET A 160 -2.92 5.87 3.14
N GLY A 161 -2.81 4.66 2.58
CA GLY A 161 -3.15 4.41 1.17
C GLY A 161 -4.61 4.70 0.83
N LEU A 162 -5.55 4.43 1.74
CA LEU A 162 -6.96 4.81 1.58
C LEU A 162 -7.14 6.33 1.63
N LEU A 163 -6.45 7.01 2.55
CA LEU A 163 -6.46 8.47 2.65
C LEU A 163 -5.91 9.12 1.36
N ILE A 164 -4.81 8.61 0.82
CA ILE A 164 -4.23 9.06 -0.46
C ILE A 164 -5.27 8.95 -1.59
N ARG A 165 -5.99 7.82 -1.69
CA ARG A 165 -7.04 7.63 -2.71
C ARG A 165 -8.19 8.62 -2.56
N VAL A 166 -8.58 8.96 -1.34
CA VAL A 166 -9.61 9.98 -1.08
C VAL A 166 -9.10 11.36 -1.48
N GLN A 167 -7.87 11.70 -1.11
CA GLN A 167 -7.25 12.99 -1.43
C GLN A 167 -7.06 13.17 -2.94
N LEU A 168 -6.70 12.12 -3.69
CA LEU A 168 -6.46 12.15 -5.14
C LEU A 168 -7.73 12.21 -6.01
N LYS A 169 -8.95 12.19 -5.45
CA LYS A 169 -10.20 12.31 -6.22
C LYS A 169 -10.25 13.50 -7.22
N PRO A 170 -9.79 14.73 -6.88
CA PRO A 170 -9.80 15.86 -7.81
C PRO A 170 -8.61 15.85 -8.79
N PHE A 171 -7.64 14.94 -8.66
CA PHE A 171 -6.43 14.92 -9.47
C PHE A 171 -6.71 14.74 -10.97
N GLY A 172 -7.61 13.81 -11.34
CA GLY A 172 -7.95 13.55 -12.74
C GLY A 172 -8.48 14.79 -13.47
N PRO A 173 -9.52 15.46 -12.96
CA PRO A 173 -10.03 16.71 -13.54
C PRO A 173 -8.99 17.83 -13.60
N MET A 174 -8.12 17.97 -12.58
CA MET A 174 -7.04 18.95 -12.58
C MET A 174 -6.00 18.66 -13.67
N LEU A 175 -5.64 17.39 -13.84
CA LEU A 175 -4.69 16.97 -14.87
C LEU A 175 -5.26 17.13 -16.28
N ALA A 176 -6.58 16.96 -16.46
CA ALA A 176 -7.24 17.19 -17.75
C ALA A 176 -7.03 18.63 -18.25
N LYS A 177 -7.21 19.63 -17.37
CA LYS A 177 -6.93 21.04 -17.67
C LYS A 177 -5.47 21.31 -18.05
N VAL A 178 -4.54 20.55 -17.45
CA VAL A 178 -3.12 20.65 -17.80
C VAL A 178 -2.88 20.06 -19.19
N ALA A 179 -3.53 18.94 -19.49
CA ALA A 179 -3.36 18.21 -20.75
C ALA A 179 -3.96 18.96 -21.95
N ASP A 180 -5.08 19.65 -21.78
CA ASP A 180 -5.75 20.43 -22.83
C ASP A 180 -5.24 21.89 -22.95
N GLY A 181 -4.34 22.30 -22.05
CA GLY A 181 -3.76 23.64 -22.04
C GLY A 181 -4.68 24.72 -21.44
N SER A 182 -5.81 24.35 -20.83
CA SER A 182 -6.74 25.29 -20.22
C SER A 182 -6.40 25.64 -18.76
N ALA A 183 -5.31 25.11 -18.21
CA ALA A 183 -4.90 25.34 -16.82
C ALA A 183 -4.49 26.80 -16.58
N THR A 184 -5.07 27.41 -15.55
CA THR A 184 -4.68 28.74 -15.08
C THR A 184 -3.55 28.65 -14.03
N PRO A 185 -2.85 29.77 -13.72
CA PRO A 185 -1.89 29.79 -12.60
C PRO A 185 -2.52 29.37 -11.26
N ALA A 186 -3.81 29.64 -11.06
CA ALA A 186 -4.54 29.20 -9.87
C ALA A 186 -4.77 27.67 -9.85
N ASP A 187 -5.01 27.06 -11.00
CA ASP A 187 -5.13 25.59 -11.13
C ASP A 187 -3.80 24.89 -10.81
N ASP A 188 -2.68 25.43 -11.31
CA ASP A 188 -1.34 24.89 -11.00
C ASP A 188 -1.02 24.98 -9.50
N VAL A 189 -1.32 26.11 -8.85
CA VAL A 189 -1.18 26.24 -7.38
C VAL A 189 -2.07 25.23 -6.65
N ALA A 190 -3.30 25.03 -7.12
CA ALA A 190 -4.21 24.06 -6.52
C ALA A 190 -3.70 22.62 -6.67
N LEU A 191 -3.13 22.27 -7.83
CA LEU A 191 -2.51 20.97 -8.09
C LEU A 191 -1.27 20.74 -7.21
N GLN A 192 -0.41 21.75 -7.03
CA GLN A 192 0.73 21.67 -6.12
C GLN A 192 0.28 21.46 -4.67
N ARG A 193 -0.73 22.20 -4.20
CA ARG A 193 -1.29 22.04 -2.85
C ARG A 193 -1.89 20.65 -2.65
N LEU A 194 -2.61 20.14 -3.65
CA LEU A 194 -3.13 18.77 -3.62
C LEU A 194 -1.98 17.77 -3.44
N MET A 195 -0.95 17.87 -4.26
CA MET A 195 0.17 16.93 -4.20
C MET A 195 0.96 17.04 -2.91
N ALA A 196 1.17 18.25 -2.38
CA ALA A 196 1.80 18.45 -1.08
C ALA A 196 1.03 17.75 0.06
N ARG A 197 -0.30 17.78 0.02
CA ARG A 197 -1.15 17.06 0.98
C ARG A 197 -1.04 15.54 0.84
N VAL A 198 -0.96 15.03 -0.40
CA VAL A 198 -0.80 13.60 -0.70
C VAL A 198 0.55 13.06 -0.25
N LYS A 199 1.60 13.90 -0.24
CA LYS A 199 2.94 13.51 0.22
C LYS A 199 3.02 13.21 1.72
N VAL A 200 2.16 13.84 2.54
CA VAL A 200 2.16 13.62 4.00
C VAL A 200 1.86 12.15 4.38
N PRO A 201 0.76 11.52 3.95
CA PRO A 201 0.51 10.10 4.24
C PRO A 201 1.58 9.17 3.63
N VAL A 202 2.23 9.55 2.53
CA VAL A 202 3.36 8.78 1.97
C VAL A 202 4.53 8.74 2.95
N TRP A 203 4.90 9.88 3.56
CA TRP A 203 5.95 9.89 4.60
C TRP A 203 5.57 9.05 5.82
N VAL A 204 4.29 9.05 6.21
CA VAL A 204 3.80 8.19 7.30
C VAL A 204 3.96 6.70 6.94
N ILE A 205 3.67 6.30 5.69
CA ILE A 205 3.91 4.94 5.20
C ILE A 205 5.39 4.59 5.31
N TRP A 206 6.30 5.47 4.90
CA TRP A 206 7.74 5.20 4.97
C TRP A 206 8.23 5.01 6.39
N ILE A 207 7.79 5.86 7.32
CA ILE A 207 8.11 5.71 8.75
C ILE A 207 7.57 4.37 9.27
N ALA A 208 6.33 4.01 8.93
CA ALA A 208 5.73 2.74 9.34
C ALA A 208 6.50 1.52 8.78
N LEU A 209 6.94 1.56 7.52
CA LEU A 209 7.77 0.52 6.91
C LEU A 209 9.13 0.38 7.60
N VAL A 210 9.79 1.51 7.92
CA VAL A 210 11.08 1.50 8.64
C VAL A 210 10.91 0.90 10.04
N ILE A 211 9.90 1.31 10.80
CA ILE A 211 9.61 0.75 12.13
C ILE A 211 9.38 -0.77 12.02
N ALA A 212 8.55 -1.20 11.07
CA ALA A 212 8.28 -2.61 10.85
C ALA A 212 9.56 -3.40 10.48
N ALA A 213 10.41 -2.87 9.61
CA ALA A 213 11.67 -3.51 9.22
C ALA A 213 12.66 -3.65 10.39
N VAL A 214 12.82 -2.59 11.20
CA VAL A 214 13.73 -2.61 12.37
C VAL A 214 13.27 -3.61 13.44
N LEU A 215 11.96 -3.68 13.71
CA LEU A 215 11.42 -4.66 14.66
C LEU A 215 11.62 -6.10 14.20
N GLY A 216 11.80 -6.30 12.90
CA GLY A 216 12.03 -7.59 12.30
C GLY A 216 13.45 -8.10 12.43
N SER A 217 14.39 -7.25 12.05
CA SER A 217 15.81 -7.54 12.14
C SER A 217 16.25 -7.81 13.59
N THR A 218 15.72 -7.05 14.55
CA THR A 218 16.09 -7.15 15.98
C THR A 218 15.62 -8.44 16.67
N LYS A 219 14.66 -9.18 16.12
CA LYS A 219 14.19 -10.46 16.66
C LYS A 219 14.76 -11.67 15.95
N GLY A 220 15.61 -11.48 14.93
CA GLY A 220 16.08 -12.55 14.05
C GLY A 220 14.96 -13.14 13.19
N VAL A 221 13.85 -12.40 13.06
CA VAL A 221 12.59 -12.83 12.45
C VAL A 221 12.10 -11.70 11.53
N PHE A 222 12.70 -11.71 10.32
CA PHE A 222 12.42 -10.88 9.12
C PHE A 222 12.46 -9.38 9.32
#